data_AF-A0A645JWJ2-F1
#
_entry.id   AF-A0A645JWJ2-F1
#
_cell.length_a   1.000
_cell.length_b   1.000
_cell.length_c   1.000
_cell.angle_alpha   90.00
_cell.angle_beta   90.00
_cell.angle_gamma   90.00
#
_symmetry.space_group_name_H-M   'P 1'
#
loop_
_entity.id
_entity.type
_entity.pdbx_description
1 polymer ?
#
loop_
_entity_poly.entity_id
_entity_poly.type
_entity_poly.pdbx_seq_one_letter_code
_entity_poly.pdbx_strand_id
1 'polypeptide(L)'
;MEKQVELFYLYEFWLPLKGDLIANQVTVDSIFDFSVNAGIRTSVQFVQSIVGTKADGIVGEQTLQKLNSLDFGYFQSAFTVTKITHYISIIKKRPANKKYLYGWIIRALEYHS
;
A
#
# COMPACT_ATOMS: atom_id res chain seq x y z
N MET A 1 -10.11 -24.62 6.05
CA MET A 1 -10.10 -23.27 6.64
C MET A 1 -8.87 -22.48 6.20
N GLU A 2 -7.65 -22.94 6.49
CA GLU A 2 -6.40 -22.26 6.06
C GLU A 2 -6.35 -21.97 4.55
N LYS A 3 -6.61 -23.00 3.72
CA LYS A 3 -6.70 -22.84 2.26
C LYS A 3 -7.73 -21.80 1.80
N GLN A 4 -8.83 -21.60 2.53
CA GLN A 4 -9.84 -20.59 2.16
C GLN A 4 -9.36 -19.18 2.51
N VAL A 5 -8.59 -19.01 3.59
CA VAL A 5 -7.97 -17.73 3.97
C VAL A 5 -6.88 -17.35 2.97
N GLU A 6 -6.04 -18.30 2.58
CA GLU A 6 -5.01 -18.08 1.55
C GLU A 6 -5.61 -17.66 0.22
N LEU A 7 -6.65 -18.37 -0.26
CA LEU A 7 -7.33 -18.02 -1.49
C LEU A 7 -8.00 -16.65 -1.40
N PHE A 8 -8.56 -16.28 -0.24
CA PHE A 8 -9.10 -14.94 -0.02
C PHE A 8 -8.01 -13.88 -0.22
N TYR A 9 -6.84 -14.01 0.43
CA TYR A 9 -5.76 -13.04 0.24
C TYR A 9 -5.20 -13.01 -1.19
N LEU A 10 -5.12 -14.18 -1.83
CA LEU A 10 -4.68 -14.29 -3.22
C LEU A 10 -5.62 -13.54 -4.17
N TYR A 11 -6.92 -13.84 -4.12
CA TYR A 11 -7.89 -13.28 -5.07
C TYR A 11 -8.29 -11.86 -4.73
N GLU A 12 -8.47 -11.56 -3.45
CA GLU A 12 -8.89 -10.22 -3.07
C GLU A 12 -7.72 -9.26 -3.17
N PHE A 13 -6.49 -9.61 -2.80
CA PHE A 13 -5.39 -8.64 -2.68
C PHE A 13 -4.22 -8.88 -3.65
N TRP A 14 -3.64 -10.08 -3.65
CA TRP A 14 -2.39 -10.33 -4.40
C TRP A 14 -2.57 -10.20 -5.91
N LEU A 15 -3.60 -10.83 -6.47
CA LEU A 15 -3.88 -10.81 -7.90
C LEU A 15 -4.29 -9.41 -8.40
N PRO A 16 -5.17 -8.64 -7.72
CA PRO A 16 -5.45 -7.25 -8.13
C PRO A 16 -4.25 -6.31 -8.06
N LEU A 17 -3.32 -6.56 -7.14
CA LEU A 17 -2.04 -5.85 -7.08
C LEU A 17 -1.06 -6.26 -8.18
N LYS A 18 -1.31 -7.40 -8.85
CA LYS A 18 -0.35 -8.05 -9.74
C LYS A 18 0.99 -8.24 -9.03
N GLY A 19 0.95 -8.75 -7.81
CA GLY A 19 2.10 -8.80 -6.90
C GLY A 19 3.34 -9.44 -7.52
N ASP A 20 3.15 -10.50 -8.30
CA ASP A 20 4.25 -11.22 -9.00
C ASP A 20 4.98 -10.37 -10.06
N LEU A 21 4.41 -9.24 -10.48
CA LEU A 21 4.99 -8.34 -11.49
C LEU A 21 5.69 -7.12 -10.89
N ILE A 22 5.64 -6.95 -9.56
CA ILE A 22 6.34 -5.87 -8.86
C ILE A 22 7.76 -6.34 -8.56
N ALA A 23 8.76 -5.63 -9.06
CA ALA A 23 10.14 -6.11 -9.12
C ALA A 23 10.82 -6.22 -7.74
N ASN A 24 10.42 -5.40 -6.78
CA ASN A 24 11.01 -5.39 -5.44
C ASN A 24 10.04 -6.03 -4.43
N GLN A 25 10.50 -7.08 -3.73
CA GLN A 25 9.69 -7.84 -2.78
C GLN A 25 9.20 -6.97 -1.61
N VAL A 26 10.08 -6.14 -1.04
CA VAL A 26 9.73 -5.25 0.08
C VAL A 26 8.68 -4.22 -0.35
N THR A 27 8.73 -3.77 -1.60
CA THR A 27 7.70 -2.89 -2.19
C THR A 27 6.34 -3.57 -2.27
N VAL A 28 6.25 -4.77 -2.85
CA VAL A 28 4.96 -5.47 -2.92
C VAL A 28 4.42 -5.84 -1.55
N ASP A 29 5.28 -6.27 -0.62
CA ASP A 29 4.88 -6.61 0.75
C ASP A 29 4.30 -5.40 1.47
N SER A 30 4.93 -4.22 1.34
CA SER A 30 4.42 -2.99 1.96
C SER A 30 3.08 -2.56 1.37
N ILE A 31 2.90 -2.67 0.05
CA ILE A 31 1.65 -2.33 -0.63
C ILE A 31 0.54 -3.32 -0.25
N PHE A 32 0.87 -4.61 -0.14
CA PHE A 32 -0.05 -5.66 0.25
C PHE A 32 -0.54 -5.47 1.69
N ASP A 33 0.35 -5.32 2.67
CA ASP A 33 -0.03 -5.07 4.07
C ASP A 33 -0.92 -3.82 4.18
N PHE A 34 -0.52 -2.73 3.53
CA PHE A 34 -1.33 -1.52 3.55
C PHE A 34 -2.69 -1.72 2.88
N SER A 35 -2.78 -2.53 1.82
CA SER A 35 -4.04 -2.85 1.16
C SER A 35 -4.98 -3.64 2.07
N VAL A 36 -4.47 -4.56 2.88
CA VAL A 36 -5.27 -5.29 3.89
C VAL A 36 -5.83 -4.32 4.94
N ASN A 37 -5.05 -3.32 5.33
CA ASN A 37 -5.46 -2.33 6.33
C ASN A 37 -6.40 -1.22 5.78
N ALA A 38 -6.18 -0.74 4.55
CA ALA A 38 -6.81 0.48 4.01
C ALA A 38 -7.69 0.24 2.76
N GLY A 39 -7.73 -0.99 2.27
CA GLY A 39 -8.37 -1.36 1.02
C GLY A 39 -7.46 -1.15 -0.19
N ILE A 40 -7.58 -2.03 -1.17
CA ILE A 40 -6.72 -2.07 -2.38
C ILE A 40 -6.83 -0.79 -3.18
N ARG A 41 -8.06 -0.31 -3.41
CA ARG A 41 -8.27 0.88 -4.23
C ARG A 41 -7.53 2.08 -3.64
N THR A 42 -7.63 2.29 -2.33
CA THR A 42 -6.92 3.35 -1.60
C THR A 42 -5.40 3.16 -1.72
N SER A 43 -4.91 1.95 -1.47
CA SER A 43 -3.48 1.63 -1.54
C SER A 43 -2.89 1.89 -2.92
N VAL A 44 -3.56 1.39 -3.98
CA VAL A 44 -3.12 1.59 -5.36
C VAL A 44 -3.19 3.05 -5.78
N GLN A 45 -4.20 3.81 -5.34
CA GLN A 45 -4.24 5.26 -5.58
C GLN A 45 -3.04 5.99 -4.98
N PHE A 46 -2.55 5.55 -3.82
CA PHE A 46 -1.34 6.11 -3.22
C PHE A 46 -0.10 5.77 -4.02
N VAL A 47 0.06 4.50 -4.41
CA VAL A 47 1.13 4.08 -5.32
C VAL A 47 1.13 4.94 -6.59
N GLN A 48 -0.02 5.06 -7.25
CA GLN A 48 -0.20 5.85 -8.48
C GLN A 48 0.14 7.33 -8.28
N SER A 49 -0.23 7.91 -7.13
CA SER A 49 0.12 9.30 -6.80
C SER A 49 1.63 9.51 -6.66
N ILE A 50 2.36 8.53 -6.13
CA ILE A 50 3.82 8.57 -5.95
C ILE A 50 4.54 8.38 -7.28
N VAL A 51 4.11 7.39 -8.07
CA VAL A 51 4.73 7.10 -9.38
C VAL A 51 4.27 8.07 -10.48
N GLY A 52 3.32 8.96 -10.19
CA GLY A 52 2.80 9.95 -11.13
C GLY A 52 2.00 9.34 -12.28
N THR A 53 1.11 8.39 -11.99
CA THR A 53 0.10 7.88 -12.93
C THR A 53 -1.30 8.34 -12.49
N LYS A 54 -2.32 8.10 -13.34
CA LYS A 54 -3.71 8.38 -12.99
C LYS A 54 -4.11 7.57 -11.76
N ALA A 55 -4.57 8.23 -10.69
CA ALA A 55 -4.98 7.61 -9.44
C ALA A 55 -6.39 6.97 -9.51
N ASP A 56 -6.59 5.99 -10.39
CA ASP A 56 -7.86 5.26 -10.54
C ASP A 56 -8.03 4.07 -9.59
N GLY A 57 -6.95 3.65 -8.94
CA GLY A 57 -6.90 2.53 -7.99
C GLY A 57 -6.76 1.16 -8.64
N ILE A 58 -6.32 1.09 -9.90
CA ILE A 58 -6.13 -0.16 -10.65
C ILE A 58 -4.67 -0.31 -11.08
N VAL A 59 -4.06 -1.46 -10.82
CA VAL A 59 -2.68 -1.74 -11.24
C VAL A 59 -2.64 -2.07 -12.74
N GLY A 60 -2.49 -1.02 -13.56
CA GLY A 60 -2.25 -1.11 -15.00
C GLY A 60 -0.77 -1.21 -15.37
N GLU A 61 -0.49 -1.43 -16.64
CA GLU A 61 0.88 -1.52 -17.19
C GLU A 61 1.72 -0.28 -16.87
N GLN A 62 1.15 0.92 -17.02
CA GLN A 62 1.86 2.17 -16.71
C GLN A 62 2.24 2.27 -15.22
N THR A 63 1.36 1.82 -14.32
CA THR A 63 1.66 1.79 -12.88
C THR A 63 2.82 0.85 -12.59
N LEU A 64 2.80 -0.37 -13.18
CA LEU A 64 3.86 -1.36 -13.01
C LEU A 64 5.21 -0.86 -13.56
N GLN A 65 5.22 -0.35 -14.79
CA GLN A 65 6.45 0.16 -15.42
C GLN A 65 7.08 1.28 -14.60
N LYS A 66 6.29 2.25 -14.13
CA LYS A 66 6.81 3.35 -13.31
C LYS A 66 7.22 2.89 -11.92
N LEU A 67 6.45 2.02 -11.28
CA LEU A 67 6.80 1.49 -9.96
C LEU A 67 8.12 0.71 -10.00
N ASN A 68 8.30 -0.15 -11.00
CA ASN A 68 9.49 -0.99 -11.14
C ASN A 68 10.75 -0.22 -11.58
N SER A 69 10.60 0.99 -12.12
CA SER A 69 11.73 1.85 -12.52
C SER A 69 12.04 2.95 -11.49
N LEU A 70 11.18 3.15 -10.50
CA LEU A 70 11.37 4.14 -9.46
C LEU A 70 12.44 3.67 -8.48
N ASP A 71 13.26 4.61 -8.00
CA ASP A 71 14.21 4.32 -6.93
C ASP A 71 13.48 3.77 -5.70
N PHE A 72 13.98 2.64 -5.20
CA PHE A 72 13.37 1.91 -4.10
C PHE A 72 13.31 2.75 -2.81
N GLY A 73 14.41 3.42 -2.46
CA GLY A 73 14.49 4.23 -1.24
C GLY A 73 13.53 5.42 -1.27
N TYR A 74 13.42 6.07 -2.44
CA TYR A 74 12.45 7.12 -2.68
C TYR A 74 11.02 6.60 -2.56
N PHE A 75 10.67 5.50 -3.24
CA PHE A 75 9.32 4.94 -3.18
C PHE A 75 8.92 4.58 -1.75
N GLN A 76 9.76 3.86 -1.01
CA GLN A 76 9.44 3.42 0.35
C GLN A 76 9.26 4.59 1.31
N SER A 77 10.11 5.60 1.20
CA SER A 77 10.01 6.81 2.01
C SER A 77 8.71 7.57 1.69
N ALA A 78 8.40 7.76 0.41
CA ALA A 78 7.18 8.45 -0.03
C ALA A 78 5.91 7.69 0.37
N PHE A 79 5.92 6.36 0.23
CA PHE A 79 4.79 5.52 0.60
C PHE A 79 4.54 5.52 2.11
N THR A 80 5.61 5.46 2.92
CA THR A 80 5.54 5.59 4.37
C THR A 80 4.91 6.92 4.80
N VAL A 81 5.37 8.04 4.25
CA VAL A 81 4.78 9.37 4.53
C VAL A 81 3.32 9.44 4.10
N THR A 82 2.97 8.82 2.97
CA THR A 82 1.59 8.79 2.46
C THR A 82 0.67 7.98 3.39
N LYS A 83 1.11 6.81 3.88
CA LYS A 83 0.39 6.01 4.89
C LYS A 83 0.13 6.82 6.17
N ILE A 84 1.16 7.49 6.70
CA ILE A 84 1.03 8.34 7.89
C ILE A 84 0.03 9.48 7.65
N THR A 85 0.13 10.17 6.51
CA THR A 85 -0.78 11.25 6.14
C THR A 85 -2.23 10.77 6.07
N HIS A 86 -2.45 9.57 5.52
CA HIS A 86 -3.77 8.94 5.49
C HIS A 86 -4.33 8.68 6.89
N TYR A 87 -3.54 8.08 7.80
CA TYR A 87 -3.97 7.84 9.18
C TYR A 87 -4.30 9.13 9.94
N ILE A 88 -3.50 10.18 9.75
CA ILE A 88 -3.81 11.51 10.31
C ILE A 88 -5.14 12.04 9.74
N SER A 89 -5.42 11.84 8.45
CA SER A 89 -6.70 12.23 7.84
C SER A 89 -7.90 11.50 8.46
N ILE A 90 -7.75 10.20 8.80
CA ILE A 90 -8.78 9.41 9.49
C ILE A 90 -9.05 10.00 10.88
N ILE A 91 -8.02 10.39 11.62
CA ILE A 91 -8.16 11.00 12.96
C ILE A 91 -8.82 12.37 12.86
N LYS A 92 -8.45 13.19 11.87
CA LYS A 92 -9.10 14.49 11.63
C LYS A 92 -10.61 14.33 11.40
N LYS A 93 -11.02 13.29 10.66
CA LYS A 93 -12.44 12.96 10.44
C LYS A 93 -13.13 12.40 11.68
N ARG A 94 -12.43 11.56 12.47
CA ARG A 94 -12.94 10.96 13.71
C ARG A 94 -11.86 10.93 14.79
N PRO A 95 -11.82 11.93 15.68
CA PRO A 95 -10.76 12.06 16.70
C PRO A 95 -10.63 10.85 17.65
N ALA A 96 -11.72 10.11 17.87
CA ALA A 96 -11.71 8.87 18.68
C ALA A 96 -10.74 7.79 18.16
N ASN A 97 -10.32 7.87 16.90
CA ASN A 97 -9.35 6.94 16.30
C ASN A 97 -7.91 7.20 16.74
N LYS A 98 -7.62 8.31 17.44
CA LYS A 98 -6.26 8.65 17.93
C LYS A 98 -5.61 7.52 18.75
N LYS A 99 -6.42 6.71 19.44
CA LYS A 99 -5.95 5.54 20.19
C LYS A 99 -5.22 4.48 19.35
N TYR A 100 -5.45 4.43 18.03
CA TYR A 100 -4.79 3.48 17.13
C TYR A 100 -3.51 4.03 16.48
N LEU A 101 -3.22 5.33 16.66
CA LEU A 101 -2.15 6.03 15.94
C LEU A 101 -0.78 5.38 16.13
N TYR A 102 -0.45 4.99 17.35
CA TYR A 102 0.85 4.35 17.64
C TYR A 102 1.04 3.09 16.80
N GLY A 103 0.07 2.16 16.82
CA GLY A 103 0.16 0.93 16.03
C GLY A 103 0.16 1.17 14.52
N TRP A 104 -0.57 2.18 14.05
CA TRP A 104 -0.56 2.59 12.64
C TRP A 104 0.80 3.13 12.20
N ILE A 105 1.48 3.92 13.04
CA ILE A 105 2.82 4.43 12.73
C ILE A 105 3.84 3.29 12.71
N ILE A 106 3.78 2.35 13.66
CA ILE A 106 4.70 1.19 13.68
C ILE A 106 4.60 0.37 12.38
N ARG A 107 3.38 0.05 11.93
CA ARG A 107 3.17 -0.66 10.65
C ARG A 107 3.53 0.17 9.42
N ALA A 108 3.26 1.47 9.46
CA ALA A 108 3.65 2.37 8.37
C ALA A 108 5.16 2.38 8.20
N LEU A 109 5.88 2.35 9.32
CA LEU A 109 7.31 2.24 9.36
C LEU A 109 7.72 0.88 8.80
N GLU A 110 7.54 -0.26 9.47
CA GLU A 110 7.98 -1.66 9.15
C GLU A 110 8.85 -1.99 7.90
N TYR A 111 8.58 -1.43 6.72
CA TYR A 111 9.24 -1.67 5.44
C TYR A 111 10.33 -0.63 5.07
N HIS A 112 10.99 -0.01 6.06
CA HIS A 112 12.12 0.91 5.87
C HIS A 112 13.43 0.13 6.06
N SER A 113 13.97 -0.44 5.00
CA SER A 113 15.29 -1.11 5.00
C SER A 113 15.94 -0.94 3.66
#